data_AF-A0A914LJU9-F1
#
_entry.id   AF-A0A914LJU9-F1
#
_cell.length_a   1.000
_cell.length_b   1.000
_cell.length_c   1.000
_cell.angle_alpha   90.00
_cell.angle_beta   90.00
_cell.angle_gamma   90.00
#
_symmetry.space_group_name_H-M   'P 1'
#
loop_
_entity.id
_entity.type
_entity.pdbx_description
1 polymer ?
#
loop_
_entity_poly.entity_id
_entity_poly.type
_entity_poly.pdbx_seq_one_letter_code
_entity_poly.pdbx_strand_id
1 'polypeptide(L)' 'MSSGMDLHLFQQARASVDQLKREKNINRISTSKAIETLLSYTREMQKDDYLLNGFPTDKMNPFRQKSSFQCLLL' A
#
# COMPACT_ATOMS: atom_id res chain seq x y z
N MET A 1 22.07 -25.16 -35.94
CA MET A 1 21.28 -23.96 -35.59
C MET A 1 20.68 -23.99 -34.17
N SER A 2 21.11 -24.90 -33.26
CA SER A 2 20.58 -25.00 -31.88
C SER A 2 21.26 -24.08 -30.85
N SER A 3 22.54 -23.76 -31.06
CA SER A 3 23.41 -23.17 -30.02
C SER A 3 23.01 -21.77 -29.52
N GLY A 4 22.29 -20.96 -30.31
CA GLY A 4 21.90 -19.60 -29.91
C GLY A 4 20.70 -19.57 -28.93
N MET A 5 19.76 -20.50 -29.10
CA MET A 5 18.60 -20.66 -28.21
C MET A 5 19.04 -21.17 -26.84
N ASP A 6 19.95 -22.15 -26.81
CA ASP A 6 20.49 -22.72 -25.57
C ASP A 6 21.26 -21.68 -24.74
N LEU A 7 21.99 -20.77 -25.40
CA LEU A 7 22.70 -19.68 -24.73
C LEU A 7 21.74 -18.64 -24.11
N HIS A 8 20.64 -18.31 -24.78
CA HIS A 8 19.64 -17.38 -24.24
C HIS A 8 18.94 -17.97 -23.01
N LEU A 9 18.56 -19.26 -23.07
CA LEU A 9 17.93 -19.95 -21.94
C LEU A 9 18.87 -20.04 -20.73
N PHE A 10 20.16 -20.32 -20.97
CA PHE A 10 21.18 -20.32 -19.91
C PHE A 10 21.33 -18.94 -19.26
N GLN A 11 21.40 -17.87 -20.06
CA GLN A 11 21.52 -16.50 -19.54
C GLN A 11 20.28 -16.11 -18.71
N GLN A 12 19.09 -16.48 -19.16
CA GLN A 12 17.86 -16.26 -18.41
C GLN A 12 17.87 -17.02 -17.08
N ALA A 13 18.27 -18.29 -17.08
CA ALA A 13 18.37 -19.10 -15.87
C ALA A 13 19.38 -18.50 -14.87
N ARG A 14 20.54 -18.04 -15.36
CA ARG A 14 21.54 -17.35 -14.54
C ARG A 14 20.98 -16.06 -13.93
N ALA A 15 20.31 -15.23 -14.74
CA ALA A 15 19.70 -13.99 -14.26
C ALA A 15 18.66 -14.26 -13.17
N SER A 16 17.82 -15.28 -13.33
CA SER A 16 16.84 -15.72 -12.32
C SER A 16 17.52 -16.19 -11.03
N VAL A 17 18.59 -16.99 -11.13
CA VAL A 17 19.35 -17.43 -9.94
C VAL A 17 19.97 -16.24 -9.22
N ASP A 18 20.52 -15.28 -9.95
CA ASP A 18 21.13 -14.09 -9.35
C ASP A 18 20.07 -13.20 -8.69
N GLN A 19 18.85 -13.12 -9.23
CA GLN A 19 17.70 -12.47 -8.58
C GLN A 19 17.29 -13.18 -7.28
N LEU A 20 17.15 -14.50 -7.31
CA LEU A 20 16.77 -15.29 -6.13
C LEU A 20 17.80 -15.18 -5.00
N LYS A 21 19.10 -15.12 -5.34
CA LYS A 21 20.16 -14.87 -4.35
C LYS A 21 19.98 -13.52 -3.67
N ARG A 22 19.64 -12.47 -4.43
CA ARG A 22 19.35 -11.13 -3.85
C ARG A 22 18.15 -11.19 -2.92
N GLU A 23 17.05 -11.80 -3.34
CA GLU A 23 15.82 -11.91 -2.52
C GLU A 23 15.99 -12.75 -1.26
N LYS A 24 16.79 -13.82 -1.34
CA LYS A 24 17.15 -14.64 -0.18
C LYS A 24 17.86 -13.78 0.88
N ASN A 25 18.76 -12.90 0.46
CA ASN A 25 19.60 -12.08 1.32
C ASN A 25 18.89 -10.82 1.88
N ILE A 26 17.58 -10.66 1.66
CA ILE A 26 16.81 -9.60 2.29
C ILE A 26 16.64 -9.91 3.78
N ASN A 27 17.03 -8.96 4.63
CA ASN A 27 16.81 -9.02 6.07
C ASN A 27 15.32 -8.91 6.37
N ARG A 28 14.74 -9.97 6.93
CA ARG A 28 13.32 -10.02 7.32
C ARG A 28 13.19 -9.75 8.82
N ILE A 29 12.06 -9.17 9.21
CA ILE A 29 11.62 -9.10 10.61
C ILE A 29 10.65 -10.23 10.90
N SER A 30 10.42 -10.55 12.18
CA SER A 30 9.40 -11.52 12.55
C SER A 30 8.01 -11.01 12.17
N THR A 31 7.11 -11.93 11.83
CA THR A 31 5.72 -11.60 11.54
C THR A 31 5.04 -10.92 12.73
N SER A 32 5.37 -11.31 13.96
CA SER A 32 4.86 -10.66 15.18
C SER A 32 5.22 -9.17 15.22
N LYS A 33 6.49 -8.82 14.97
CA LYS A 33 6.96 -7.42 14.97
C LYS A 33 6.32 -6.61 13.83
N ALA A 34 6.16 -7.22 12.65
CA ALA A 34 5.47 -6.58 11.54
C ALA A 34 4.00 -6.26 11.90
N ILE A 35 3.29 -7.22 12.51
CA ILE A 35 1.90 -7.04 12.95
C ILE A 35 1.81 -5.96 14.03
N GLU A 36 2.68 -5.96 15.02
CA GLU A 36 2.71 -4.93 16.06
C GLU A 36 2.88 -3.53 15.47
N THR A 37 3.78 -3.39 14.49
CA THR A 37 4.03 -2.12 13.79
C THR A 37 2.78 -1.66 13.05
N LEU A 38 2.13 -2.56 12.30
CA LEU A 38 0.89 -2.27 11.59
C LEU A 38 -0.24 -1.87 12.55
N LEU A 39 -0.40 -2.59 13.66
CA LEU A 39 -1.41 -2.28 14.68
C LEU A 39 -1.15 -0.92 15.34
N SER A 40 0.10 -0.59 15.67
CA SER A 40 0.46 0.71 16.24
C SER A 40 0.08 1.83 15.27
N TYR A 41 0.52 1.73 14.02
CA TYR A 41 0.23 2.71 13.00
C TYR A 41 -1.28 2.90 12.79
N THR A 42 -2.02 1.80 12.64
CA THR A 42 -3.47 1.87 12.45
C THR A 42 -4.16 2.54 13.64
N ARG A 43 -3.79 2.22 14.89
CA ARG A 43 -4.38 2.86 16.08
C ARG A 43 -4.06 4.35 16.15
N GLU A 44 -2.84 4.74 15.81
CA GLU A 44 -2.42 6.15 15.81
C GLU A 44 -3.19 6.98 14.77
N MET A 45 -3.36 6.43 13.56
CA MET A 45 -4.09 7.09 12.47
C MET A 45 -5.60 6.99 12.61
N GLN A 46 -6.09 6.01 13.38
CA GLN A 46 -7.53 5.75 13.56
C GLN A 46 -8.29 7.01 13.97
N LYS A 47 -7.74 7.85 14.84
CA LYS A 47 -8.40 9.07 15.34
C LYS A 47 -8.71 10.09 14.23
N ASP A 48 -7.89 10.12 13.19
CA ASP A 48 -7.99 11.07 12.07
C ASP A 48 -8.71 10.45 10.87
N ASP A 49 -9.19 9.21 10.99
CA ASP A 49 -9.97 8.52 9.96
C ASP A 49 -11.44 8.97 10.01
N TYR A 50 -11.82 9.85 9.09
CA TYR A 50 -13.18 10.33 8.94
C TYR A 50 -14.17 9.27 8.44
N LEU A 51 -13.70 8.21 7.79
CA LEU A 51 -14.58 7.11 7.35
C LEU A 51 -14.92 6.19 8.51
N LEU A 52 -14.02 6.07 9.48
CA LEU A 52 -14.27 5.27 10.67
C LEU A 52 -15.01 6.06 11.76
N ASN A 53 -14.57 7.28 12.08
CA ASN A 53 -15.12 8.07 13.19
C ASN A 53 -16.23 9.04 12.76
N GLY A 54 -16.40 9.26 11.46
CA GLY A 54 -17.22 10.33 10.93
C GLY A 54 -16.53 11.70 11.01
N PHE A 55 -17.13 12.70 10.35
CA PHE A 55 -16.64 14.07 10.46
C PHE A 55 -17.03 14.67 11.83
N PRO A 56 -16.13 15.38 12.53
CA PRO A 56 -16.41 15.97 13.84
C PRO A 56 -17.60 16.92 13.85
N THR A 57 -17.78 17.64 12.74
CA THR A 57 -19.00 18.38 12.48
C THR A 57 -19.40 18.16 11.04
N ASP A 58 -20.70 18.26 10.83
CA ASP A 58 -21.32 18.01 9.55
C ASP A 58 -20.86 19.07 8.50
N LYS A 59 -20.45 20.26 8.95
CA LYS A 59 -19.83 21.31 8.11
C LYS A 59 -18.44 20.96 7.59
N MET A 60 -17.70 20.07 8.26
CA MET A 60 -16.38 19.64 7.84
C MET A 60 -16.43 18.54 6.77
N ASN A 61 -17.58 17.91 6.56
CA ASN A 61 -17.79 16.99 5.45
C ASN A 61 -17.92 17.79 4.13
N PRO A 62 -16.96 17.68 3.19
CA PRO A 62 -17.06 18.37 1.90
C PRO A 62 -18.28 17.94 1.07
N PHE A 63 -18.83 16.75 1.36
CA PHE A 63 -19.98 16.15 0.70
C PHE A 63 -21.29 16.33 1.48
N ARG A 64 -21.32 17.19 2.49
CA ARG A 64 -22.55 17.44 3.25
C ARG A 64 -23.63 18.05 2.36
N GLN A 65 -24.88 17.67 2.60
CA GLN A 65 -26.02 18.35 1.99
C GLN A 65 -26.04 19.84 2.39
N LYS A 66 -26.03 20.71 1.37
CA LYS A 66 -26.13 22.16 1.53
C LYS A 66 -27.54 22.57 1.91
N SER A 67 -27.67 23.64 2.70
CA SER A 67 -28.98 24.23 3.00
C SER A 67 -29.59 24.84 1.73
N SER A 68 -30.92 24.87 1.62
CA SER A 68 -31.64 25.48 0.49
C SER A 68 -31.18 26.92 0.20
N PHE A 69 -30.85 27.70 1.24
CA PHE A 69 -30.31 29.06 1.11
C PHE A 69 -28.94 29.12 0.39
N GLN A 70 -28.11 28.08 0.48
CA GLN A 70 -26.80 28.03 -0.17
C GLN A 70 -26.88 27.60 -1.65
N CYS A 71 -28.00 26.99 -2.05
CA CYS A 71 -28.25 26.62 -3.44
C CYS A 71 -28.88 27.76 -4.26
N LEU A 72 -29.44 28.77 -3.61
CA LEU A 72 -30.11 29.92 -4.23
C LEU A 72 -29.16 31.08 -4.60
N LEU A 73 -27.85 30.94 -4.33
CA LEU A 73 -26.81 31.96 -4.59
C LEU A 73 -25.91 31.62 -5.80
N LEU A 74 -26.34 30.69 -6.66
CA LEU A 74 -25.68 30.34 -7.93
C LEU A 74 -26.50 30.83 -9.12
#